data_AF-A0A7Y8YWW3-F1
#
_entry.id   AF-A0A7Y8YWW3-F1
#
_cell.length_a   1.000
_cell.length_b   1.000
_cell.length_c   1.000
_cell.angle_alpha   90.00
_cell.angle_beta   90.00
_cell.angle_gamma   90.00
#
_symmetry.space_group_name_H-M   'P 1'
#
loop_
_entity.id
_entity.type
_entity.pdbx_description
1 polymer ?
#
loop_
_entity_poly.entity_id
_entity_poly.type
_entity_poly.pdbx_seq_one_letter_code
_entity_poly.pdbx_strand_id
1 'polypeptide(L)'
;MGVNHFTEEQQEELRNNPYIEKVSNKSITYTTEFKELFAKEYRAGKIPSQILTECGINHKFLGKKRKDALVAMVKRCEFRSDGFEDIRKCNLGRPVAKDLTDAERIARLEHQIKYLKQENEFLKKIEFLDKQAEWKNKQNQRQKKNSNSSKK
;
A
#
# COMPACT_ATOMS: atom_id res chain seq x y z
N MET A 1 24.61 -28.13 -3.75
CA MET A 1 24.17 -26.83 -4.31
C MET A 1 24.35 -25.76 -3.24
N GLY A 2 25.38 -24.91 -3.35
CA GLY A 2 25.70 -23.89 -2.34
C GLY A 2 24.61 -22.81 -2.23
N VAL A 3 24.39 -22.31 -1.02
CA VAL A 3 23.48 -21.20 -0.75
C VAL A 3 24.26 -19.90 -0.96
N ASN A 4 23.94 -19.14 -2.00
CA ASN A 4 24.60 -17.87 -2.28
C ASN A 4 24.08 -16.81 -1.30
N HIS A 5 24.87 -16.47 -0.27
CA HIS A 5 24.55 -15.39 0.66
C HIS A 5 25.00 -14.03 0.10
N PHE A 6 24.26 -12.97 0.46
CA PHE A 6 24.68 -11.60 0.14
C PHE A 6 25.77 -11.15 1.12
N THR A 7 26.84 -10.58 0.59
CA THR A 7 27.85 -9.90 1.40
C THR A 7 27.27 -8.61 2.00
N GLU A 8 27.89 -8.09 3.04
CA GLU A 8 27.41 -6.89 3.73
C GLU A 8 27.36 -5.68 2.78
N GLU A 9 28.39 -5.50 1.96
CA GLU A 9 28.46 -4.48 0.89
C GLU A 9 27.27 -4.59 -0.10
N GLN A 10 26.96 -5.81 -0.56
CA GLN A 10 25.81 -6.03 -1.46
C GLN A 10 24.49 -5.68 -0.78
N GLN A 11 24.38 -5.89 0.53
CA GLN A 11 23.16 -5.55 1.25
C GLN A 11 22.99 -4.05 1.40
N GLU A 12 24.07 -3.30 1.62
CA GLU A 12 24.04 -1.84 1.68
C GLU A 12 23.66 -1.22 0.34
N GLU A 13 24.25 -1.70 -0.76
CA GLU A 13 23.87 -1.28 -2.12
C GLU A 13 22.37 -1.48 -2.38
N LEU A 14 21.83 -2.63 -1.97
CA LEU A 14 20.42 -2.95 -2.14
C LEU A 14 19.52 -2.13 -1.20
N ARG A 15 19.96 -1.80 0.01
CA ARG A 15 19.18 -0.97 0.95
C ARG A 15 19.04 0.48 0.48
N ASN A 16 20.00 0.98 -0.28
CA ASN A 16 19.95 2.34 -0.82
C ASN A 16 18.95 2.49 -1.98
N ASN A 17 18.40 1.39 -2.52
CA ASN A 17 17.49 1.43 -3.66
C ASN A 17 16.01 1.57 -3.20
N PRO A 18 15.23 2.53 -3.77
CA PRO A 18 13.83 2.75 -3.39
C PRO A 18 12.90 1.56 -3.67
N TYR A 19 13.28 0.65 -4.56
CA TYR A 19 12.47 -0.51 -4.93
C TYR A 19 12.62 -1.71 -3.98
N ILE A 20 13.44 -1.57 -2.93
CA ILE A 20 13.77 -2.62 -1.99
C ILE A 20 13.25 -2.23 -0.60
N GLU A 21 12.36 -3.06 -0.06
CA GLU A 21 11.77 -2.82 1.26
C GLU A 21 12.66 -3.37 2.37
N LYS A 22 13.18 -4.59 2.21
CA LYS A 22 14.03 -5.25 3.21
C LYS A 22 15.06 -6.15 2.55
N VAL A 23 16.27 -6.15 3.12
CA VAL A 23 17.37 -7.02 2.69
C VAL A 23 17.88 -7.83 3.87
N SER A 24 18.03 -9.13 3.65
CA SER A 24 18.67 -10.08 4.57
C SER A 24 19.74 -10.86 3.83
N ASN A 25 20.67 -11.48 4.55
CA ASN A 25 21.74 -12.32 3.99
C ASN A 25 21.26 -13.38 2.99
N LYS A 26 19.99 -13.81 3.08
CA LYS A 26 19.42 -14.87 2.24
C LYS A 26 18.39 -14.36 1.22
N SER A 27 17.68 -13.29 1.52
CA SER A 27 16.46 -12.89 0.82
C SER A 27 16.32 -11.38 0.69
N ILE A 28 15.69 -10.96 -0.41
CA ILE A 28 15.33 -9.57 -0.70
C ILE A 28 13.80 -9.50 -0.74
N THR A 29 13.24 -8.49 -0.09
CA THR A 29 11.82 -8.15 -0.18
C THR A 29 11.69 -6.87 -0.99
N TYR A 30 10.91 -6.95 -2.05
CA TYR A 30 10.64 -5.84 -2.96
C TYR A 30 9.38 -5.10 -2.55
N THR A 31 9.33 -3.81 -2.83
CA THR A 31 8.14 -2.98 -2.65
C THR A 31 7.01 -3.43 -3.56
N THR A 32 5.77 -3.06 -3.23
CA THR A 32 4.59 -3.32 -4.06
C THR A 32 4.70 -2.60 -5.40
N GLU A 33 5.10 -1.32 -5.36
CA GLU A 33 5.34 -0.48 -6.55
C GLU A 33 6.31 -1.13 -7.54
N PHE A 34 7.43 -1.69 -7.05
CA PHE A 34 8.37 -2.39 -7.91
C PHE A 34 7.75 -3.59 -8.61
N LYS A 35 6.94 -4.39 -7.89
CA LYS A 35 6.31 -5.58 -8.45
C LYS A 35 5.31 -5.22 -9.55
N GLU A 36 4.56 -4.14 -9.36
CA GLU A 36 3.62 -3.61 -10.36
C GLU A 36 4.35 -3.11 -11.61
N LEU A 37 5.40 -2.30 -11.43
CA LEU A 37 6.23 -1.82 -12.52
C LEU A 37 6.87 -2.99 -13.27
N PHE A 38 7.41 -3.96 -12.54
CA PHE A 38 8.01 -5.16 -13.12
C PHE A 38 6.99 -5.96 -13.93
N ALA A 39 5.76 -6.14 -13.44
CA ALA A 39 4.69 -6.83 -14.17
C ALA A 39 4.35 -6.12 -15.47
N LYS A 40 4.23 -4.79 -15.44
CA LYS A 40 3.92 -3.96 -16.61
C LYS A 40 5.00 -4.06 -17.69
N GLU A 41 6.26 -3.88 -17.30
CA GLU A 41 7.41 -3.97 -18.22
C GLU A 41 7.62 -5.39 -18.76
N TYR A 42 7.36 -6.40 -17.94
CA TYR A 42 7.43 -7.80 -18.36
C TYR A 42 6.33 -8.15 -19.37
N ARG A 43 5.10 -7.63 -19.19
CA ARG A 43 4.03 -7.74 -20.20
C ARG A 43 4.37 -7.04 -21.51
N ALA A 44 5.12 -5.93 -21.44
CA ALA A 44 5.61 -5.22 -22.62
C ALA A 44 6.72 -5.99 -23.38
N GLY A 45 7.15 -7.15 -22.88
CA GLY A 45 8.12 -8.03 -23.54
C GLY A 45 9.57 -7.77 -23.14
N LYS A 46 9.84 -6.92 -22.14
CA LYS A 46 11.20 -6.70 -21.64
C LYS A 46 11.71 -7.91 -20.87
N ILE A 47 13.02 -8.12 -20.94
CA ILE A 47 13.71 -9.22 -20.26
C ILE A 47 13.87 -8.87 -18.77
N PRO A 48 13.63 -9.81 -17.84
CA PRO A 48 13.78 -9.59 -16.39
C PRO A 48 15.11 -8.96 -15.96
N SER A 49 16.22 -9.37 -16.60
CA SER A 49 17.54 -8.81 -16.32
C SER A 49 17.62 -7.32 -16.68
N GLN A 50 16.97 -6.91 -17.78
CA GLN A 50 16.95 -5.52 -18.23
C GLN A 50 16.12 -4.66 -17.28
N ILE A 51 14.92 -5.13 -16.89
CA ILE A 51 14.05 -4.42 -15.95
C ILE A 51 14.77 -4.18 -14.61
N LEU A 52 15.49 -5.20 -14.11
CA LEU A 52 16.28 -5.08 -12.88
C LEU A 52 17.38 -4.03 -13.02
N THR A 53 18.11 -4.00 -14.14
CA THR A 53 19.14 -2.98 -14.39
C THR A 53 18.54 -1.58 -14.49
N GLU A 54 17.41 -1.42 -15.19
CA GLU A 54 16.70 -0.13 -15.32
C GLU A 54 16.23 0.39 -13.94
N CYS A 55 15.85 -0.51 -13.04
CA CYS A 55 15.50 -0.17 -11.66
C CYS A 55 16.71 0.00 -10.72
N GLY A 56 17.94 -0.02 -11.25
CA GLY A 56 19.16 0.11 -10.45
C GLY A 56 19.47 -1.09 -9.56
N ILE A 57 18.94 -2.27 -9.87
CA ILE A 57 19.19 -3.52 -9.13
C ILE A 57 20.16 -4.38 -9.93
N ASN A 58 21.36 -4.60 -9.39
CA ASN A 58 22.37 -5.39 -10.08
C ASN A 58 21.97 -6.87 -10.17
N HIS A 59 21.47 -7.28 -11.33
CA HIS A 59 20.97 -8.63 -11.58
C HIS A 59 22.04 -9.73 -11.49
N LYS A 60 23.33 -9.37 -11.52
CA LYS A 60 24.44 -10.34 -11.44
C LYS A 60 24.53 -10.97 -10.05
N PHE A 61 24.32 -10.17 -9.00
CA PHE A 61 24.38 -10.63 -7.60
C PHE A 61 23.21 -11.54 -7.22
N LEU A 62 22.03 -11.34 -7.82
CA LEU A 62 20.85 -12.15 -7.55
C LEU A 62 20.98 -13.62 -7.97
N GLY A 63 21.66 -13.86 -9.11
CA GLY A 63 21.74 -15.17 -9.73
C GLY A 63 20.45 -15.61 -10.42
N LYS A 64 20.53 -16.71 -11.19
CA LYS A 64 19.43 -17.20 -12.04
C LYS A 64 18.18 -17.59 -11.23
N LYS A 65 18.35 -18.41 -10.18
CA LYS A 65 17.24 -18.94 -9.37
C LYS A 65 16.35 -17.84 -8.78
N ARG A 66 16.94 -16.76 -8.27
CA ARG A 66 16.17 -15.67 -7.66
C ARG A 66 15.40 -14.85 -8.70
N LYS A 67 15.98 -14.65 -9.88
CA LYS A 67 15.29 -14.01 -11.01
C LYS A 67 14.10 -14.84 -11.47
N ASP A 68 14.29 -16.14 -11.64
CA ASP A 68 13.21 -17.04 -12.04
C ASP A 68 12.09 -17.07 -10.99
N ALA A 69 12.46 -17.09 -9.70
CA ALA A 69 11.51 -17.00 -8.59
C ALA A 69 10.75 -15.68 -8.56
N LEU A 70 11.41 -14.55 -8.86
CA LEU A 70 10.77 -13.23 -8.96
C LEU A 70 9.71 -13.24 -10.08
N VAL A 71 10.07 -13.71 -11.28
CA VAL A 71 9.13 -13.80 -12.40
C VAL A 71 7.94 -14.70 -12.06
N ALA A 72 8.20 -15.88 -11.47
CA ALA A 72 7.14 -16.80 -11.06
C ALA A 72 6.23 -16.19 -9.97
N MET A 73 6.79 -15.44 -9.02
CA MET A 73 6.02 -14.72 -8.01
C MET A 73 5.14 -13.66 -8.64
N VAL A 74 5.69 -12.80 -9.51
CA VAL A 74 4.93 -11.72 -10.16
C VAL A 74 3.77 -12.28 -10.96
N LYS A 75 4.00 -13.32 -11.77
CA LYS A 75 2.94 -14.01 -12.51
C LYS A 75 1.83 -14.52 -11.59
N ARG A 76 2.18 -15.14 -10.44
CA ARG A 76 1.17 -15.62 -9.48
C ARG A 76 0.36 -14.49 -8.84
N CYS A 77 1.01 -13.38 -8.48
CA CYS A 77 0.34 -12.20 -7.93
C CYS A 77 -0.59 -11.54 -8.95
N GLU A 78 -0.21 -11.56 -10.22
CA GLU A 78 -0.98 -10.95 -11.31
C GLU A 78 -2.35 -11.63 -11.54
N PHE A 79 -2.44 -12.95 -11.35
CA PHE A 79 -3.71 -13.69 -11.44
C PHE A 79 -4.56 -13.63 -10.17
N ARG A 80 -4.05 -13.00 -9.10
CA ARG A 80 -4.73 -12.93 -7.82
C ARG A 80 -5.68 -11.73 -7.78
N SER A 81 -6.86 -11.90 -7.18
CA SER A 81 -7.80 -10.78 -6.93
C SER A 81 -7.18 -9.64 -6.13
N ASP A 82 -6.28 -9.98 -5.21
CA ASP A 82 -5.65 -9.04 -4.27
C ASP A 82 -4.39 -8.36 -4.86
N GLY A 83 -4.01 -8.71 -6.09
CA GLY A 83 -2.84 -8.15 -6.78
C GLY A 83 -1.50 -8.42 -6.07
N PHE A 84 -0.71 -7.36 -5.90
CA PHE A 84 0.66 -7.41 -5.37
C PHE A 84 0.78 -7.12 -3.87
N GLU A 85 -0.34 -6.86 -3.20
CA GLU A 85 -0.38 -6.50 -1.78
C GLU A 85 -0.06 -7.67 -0.84
N ASP A 86 0.62 -7.38 0.27
CA ASP A 86 0.94 -8.39 1.29
C ASP A 86 -0.24 -8.63 2.23
N ILE A 87 -1.12 -9.54 1.81
CA ILE A 87 -2.28 -10.03 2.55
C ILE A 87 -1.95 -10.77 3.86
N ARG A 88 -0.68 -11.06 4.18
CA ARG A 88 -0.33 -11.67 5.48
C ARG A 88 -0.69 -10.75 6.65
N LYS A 89 -0.75 -9.43 6.43
CA LYS A 89 -1.20 -8.46 7.44
C LYS A 89 -2.69 -8.56 7.74
N CYS A 90 -3.50 -8.92 6.74
CA CYS A 90 -4.96 -9.02 6.85
C CYS A 90 -5.41 -10.42 7.28
N ASN A 91 -4.61 -11.44 7.02
CA ASN A 91 -4.87 -12.79 7.47
C ASN A 91 -4.49 -12.91 8.95
N LEU A 92 -5.45 -12.61 9.83
CA LEU A 92 -5.38 -12.79 11.27
C LEU A 92 -5.34 -14.28 11.67
N GLY A 93 -4.36 -15.01 11.14
CA GLY A 93 -3.98 -16.38 11.48
C GLY A 93 -5.12 -17.29 11.93
N ARG A 94 -4.85 -18.08 12.96
CA ARG A 94 -5.86 -18.87 13.64
C ARG A 94 -6.62 -17.95 14.59
N PRO A 95 -7.96 -17.91 14.57
CA PRO A 95 -8.71 -17.19 15.60
C PRO A 95 -8.35 -17.74 16.98
N VAL A 96 -8.23 -16.85 17.96
CA VAL A 96 -7.96 -17.26 19.35
C VAL A 96 -9.14 -18.08 19.83
N ALA A 97 -8.90 -19.37 20.13
CA ALA A 97 -9.93 -20.30 20.60
C ALA A 97 -10.19 -20.22 22.11
N LYS A 98 -9.51 -19.30 22.81
CA LYS A 98 -9.70 -19.05 24.24
C LYS A 98 -10.86 -18.07 24.42
N ASP A 99 -11.79 -18.40 25.31
CA ASP A 99 -12.83 -17.48 25.74
C ASP A 99 -12.19 -16.26 26.42
N LEU A 100 -12.56 -15.06 25.97
CA LEU A 100 -12.09 -13.81 26.58
C LEU A 100 -12.57 -13.76 28.03
N THR A 101 -11.69 -13.30 28.91
CA THR A 101 -12.10 -12.94 30.27
C THR A 101 -13.02 -11.73 30.25
N ASP A 102 -13.88 -11.58 31.27
CA ASP A 102 -14.83 -10.47 31.33
C ASP A 102 -14.13 -9.10 31.28
N ALA A 103 -12.96 -8.97 31.91
CA ALA A 103 -12.15 -7.76 31.88
C ALA A 103 -11.63 -7.43 30.46
N GLU A 104 -11.14 -8.42 29.72
CA GLU A 104 -10.70 -8.23 28.33
C GLU A 104 -11.87 -7.86 27.42
N ARG A 105 -13.05 -8.44 27.68
CA ARG A 105 -14.28 -8.14 26.93
C ARG A 105 -14.73 -6.69 27.15
N ILE A 106 -14.69 -6.21 28.40
CA ILE A 106 -14.98 -4.82 28.75
C ILE A 106 -13.99 -3.88 28.06
N ALA A 107 -12.68 -4.13 28.18
CA ALA A 107 -11.67 -3.29 27.55
C ALA A 107 -11.84 -3.19 26.02
N ARG A 108 -12.23 -4.30 25.36
CA ARG A 108 -12.52 -4.31 23.93
C ARG A 108 -13.75 -3.48 23.57
N LEU A 109 -14.82 -3.59 24.37
CA LEU A 109 -16.04 -2.81 24.19
C LEU A 109 -15.77 -1.31 24.41
N GLU A 110 -15.01 -0.94 25.44
CA GLU A 110 -14.59 0.45 25.69
C GLU A 110 -13.80 1.03 24.50
N HIS A 111 -12.87 0.25 23.96
CA HIS A 111 -12.12 0.65 22.76
C HIS A 111 -13.06 0.85 21.55
N GLN A 112 -14.00 -0.07 21.33
CA GLN A 112 -14.98 0.04 20.25
C GLN A 112 -15.89 1.28 20.42
N ILE A 113 -16.37 1.55 21.63
CA ILE A 113 -17.17 2.74 21.92
C ILE A 113 -16.36 4.02 21.66
N LYS A 114 -15.08 4.04 22.06
CA LYS A 114 -14.19 5.19 21.82
C LYS A 114 -14.00 5.43 20.32
N TYR A 115 -13.75 4.37 19.55
CA TYR A 115 -13.61 4.45 18.10
C TYR A 115 -14.89 4.97 17.42
N LEU A 116 -16.05 4.42 17.79
CA LEU A 116 -17.35 4.87 17.25
C LEU A 116 -17.66 6.34 17.60
N LYS A 117 -17.25 6.82 18.77
CA LYS A 117 -17.38 8.23 19.14
C LYS A 117 -16.53 9.13 18.23
N GLN A 118 -15.29 8.71 17.94
CA GLN A 118 -14.40 9.45 17.03
C GLN A 118 -14.95 9.49 15.60
N GLU A 119 -15.48 8.38 15.10
CA GLU A 119 -16.11 8.31 13.77
C GLU A 119 -17.32 9.26 13.67
N ASN A 120 -18.18 9.25 14.69
CA ASN A 120 -19.32 10.17 14.75
C ASN A 120 -18.91 11.65 14.82
N GLU A 121 -17.85 11.98 15.55
CA GLU A 121 -17.31 13.35 15.57
C GLU A 121 -16.78 13.77 14.20
N PHE A 122 -16.12 12.86 13.49
CA PHE A 122 -15.63 13.12 12.13
C PHE A 122 -16.78 13.36 11.16
N LEU A 123 -17.81 12.52 11.18
CA LEU A 123 -19.01 12.69 10.35
C LEU A 123 -19.71 14.02 10.63
N LYS A 124 -19.89 14.39 11.91
CA LYS A 124 -20.47 15.70 12.28
C LYS A 124 -19.66 16.89 11.75
N LYS A 125 -18.33 16.78 11.74
CA LYS A 125 -17.45 17.83 11.17
C LYS A 125 -17.62 17.94 9.66
N ILE A 126 -17.72 16.82 8.93
CA ILE A 126 -17.97 16.81 7.49
C ILE A 126 -19.31 17.48 7.18
N GLU A 127 -20.40 17.03 7.83
CA GLU A 127 -21.73 17.61 7.61
C GLU A 127 -21.77 19.12 7.88
N PHE A 128 -21.04 19.59 8.89
CA PHE A 128 -20.95 21.00 9.20
C PHE A 128 -20.25 21.78 8.08
N LEU A 129 -19.14 21.28 7.56
CA LEU A 129 -18.41 21.90 6.45
C LEU A 129 -19.25 21.93 5.17
N ASP A 130 -19.97 20.85 4.87
CA ASP A 130 -20.86 20.79 3.71
C ASP A 130 -21.99 21.81 3.80
N LYS A 131 -22.65 21.92 4.96
CA LYS A 131 -23.67 22.95 5.21
C LYS A 131 -23.11 24.38 5.06
N GLN A 132 -21.90 24.63 5.54
CA GLN A 132 -21.23 25.93 5.36
C GLN A 132 -20.94 26.23 3.89
N ALA A 133 -20.46 25.24 3.12
CA ALA A 133 -20.19 25.38 1.70
C ALA A 133 -21.49 25.65 0.91
N GLU A 134 -22.57 24.93 1.20
CA GLU A 134 -23.89 25.18 0.62
C GLU A 134 -24.38 26.60 0.90
N TRP A 135 -24.23 27.07 2.14
CA TRP A 135 -24.64 28.41 2.53
C TRP A 135 -23.87 29.49 1.76
N LYS A 136 -22.54 29.37 1.67
CA LYS A 136 -21.70 30.28 0.88
C LYS A 136 -22.08 30.26 -0.62
N ASN A 137 -22.35 29.08 -1.18
CA ASN A 137 -22.80 28.94 -2.57
C ASN A 137 -24.14 29.64 -2.81
N LYS A 138 -25.12 29.48 -1.92
CA LYS A 138 -26.41 30.17 -1.99
C LYS A 138 -26.23 31.70 -1.92
N GLN A 139 -25.34 32.20 -1.08
CA GLN A 139 -25.03 33.64 -1.02
C GLN A 139 -24.39 34.15 -2.31
N ASN A 140 -23.39 33.45 -2.85
CA ASN A 140 -22.73 33.82 -4.10
C ASN A 140 -23.71 33.83 -5.30
N GLN A 141 -24.64 32.86 -5.35
CA GLN A 141 -25.69 32.84 -6.37
C GLN A 141 -26.65 34.04 -6.26
N ARG A 142 -27.03 34.44 -5.03
CA ARG A 142 -27.86 35.63 -4.80
C ARG A 142 -27.15 36.91 -5.26
N GLN A 143 -25.86 37.07 -4.94
CA GLN A 143 -25.07 38.22 -5.38
C GLN A 143 -24.96 38.32 -6.91
N LYS A 144 -24.71 37.19 -7.61
CA LYS A 144 -24.65 37.15 -9.09
C LYS A 144 -25.98 37.51 -9.76
N LYS A 145 -27.12 37.15 -9.17
CA LYS A 145 -28.46 37.51 -9.69
C LYS A 145 -28.72 39.01 -9.55
N ASN A 146 -28.33 39.62 -8.43
CA ASN A 146 -28.53 41.05 -8.20
C ASN A 146 -27.65 41.90 -9.13
N SER A 147 -26.39 41.51 -9.38
CA SER A 147 -25.49 42.22 -10.31
C SER A 147 -25.94 42.16 -11.78
N ASN A 148 -26.70 41.13 -12.18
CA ASN A 148 -27.25 41.02 -13.54
C ASN A 148 -28.56 41.80 -13.72
N SER A 149 -29.31 42.08 -12.65
CA SER A 149 -30.52 42.93 -12.72
C SER A 149 -30.21 44.42 -12.83
N SER A 150 -29.03 44.87 -12.36
CA SER A 150 -28.58 46.27 -12.43
C SER A 150 -27.95 46.65 -13.79
N LYS A 151 -27.82 45.70 -14.73
CA LYS A 151 -27.25 45.90 -16.07
C LYS A 151 -28.30 45.91 -17.19
N LYS A 152 -29.59 46.03 -16.85
CA LYS A 152 -30.70 46.19 -17.79
C LYS A 152 -31.33 47.56 -17.63
#